data_AF-A0A815P745-F1
#
_entry.id   AF-A0A815P745-F1
#
_cell.length_a   1.000
_cell.length_b   1.000
_cell.length_c   1.000
_cell.angle_alpha   90.00
_cell.angle_beta   90.00
_cell.angle_gamma   90.00
#
_symmetry.space_group_name_H-M   'P 1'
#
loop_
_entity.id
_entity.type
_entity.pdbx_description
1 polymer ?
#
loop_
_entity_poly.entity_id
_entity_poly.type
_entity_poly.pdbx_seq_one_letter_code
_entity_poly.pdbx_strand_id
1 'polypeptide(L)'
;MVESGLGGADCLMCHTRQADWKDVKKINEENAFQITRTAEKTVQLYKEMIEEKGQIVRKKNDYEVCAGLTTEPLSTSDHHYITLTHQYINGTTWFLNIFHRITANLLVWAIRGEDSQAKLKAAKYSVLKHIEENTGLKPDQRDSASGNTDTSTTGSQGRRFFMFEYREKVLGCLPKKYKDVVNWLMKT
;
A
#
# COMPACT_ATOMS: atom_id res chain seq x y z
N MET A 1 -4.80 -15.10 -11.93
CA MET A 1 -5.03 -14.20 -10.78
C MET A 1 -3.96 -14.59 -9.77
N VAL A 2 -2.88 -13.83 -9.67
CA VAL A 2 -1.88 -14.07 -8.62
C VAL A 2 -2.45 -13.42 -7.37
N GLU A 3 -3.19 -14.22 -6.60
CA GLU A 3 -3.60 -13.83 -5.26
C GLU A 3 -2.31 -13.59 -4.48
N SER A 4 -2.03 -12.34 -4.06
CA SER A 4 -0.90 -12.05 -3.18
C SER A 4 -1.06 -12.94 -1.95
N GLY A 5 -0.19 -13.95 -1.84
CA GLY A 5 -0.29 -15.15 -1.01
C GLY A 5 -0.17 -14.91 0.49
N LEU A 6 -0.98 -13.99 0.99
CA LEU A 6 -1.04 -13.57 2.36
C LEU A 6 -2.50 -13.72 2.80
N GLY A 7 -2.82 -14.90 3.32
CA GLY A 7 -4.16 -15.27 3.81
C GLY A 7 -4.56 -14.48 5.06
N GLY A 8 -4.61 -13.16 4.96
CA GLY A 8 -5.06 -12.26 6.02
C GLY A 8 -3.98 -11.60 6.87
N ALA A 9 -2.67 -11.69 6.56
CA ALA A 9 -1.63 -10.94 7.26
C ALA A 9 -0.70 -10.26 6.24
N ASP A 10 -0.51 -8.95 6.31
CA ASP A 10 0.33 -8.21 5.35
C ASP A 10 1.84 -8.47 5.52
N CYS A 11 2.23 -9.04 6.67
CA CYS A 11 3.59 -9.42 6.96
C CYS A 11 3.63 -10.83 7.59
N LEU A 12 4.50 -11.69 7.06
CA LEU A 12 4.79 -13.01 7.63
C LEU A 12 5.50 -12.95 8.99
N MET A 13 5.76 -11.77 9.55
CA MET A 13 6.47 -11.61 10.82
C MET A 13 5.63 -10.88 11.87
N CYS A 14 4.38 -10.53 11.56
CA CYS A 14 3.45 -9.98 12.54
C CYS A 14 2.29 -10.95 12.82
N HIS A 15 1.76 -10.90 14.04
CA HIS A 15 0.51 -11.58 14.41
C HIS A 15 -0.75 -10.79 14.02
N THR A 16 -0.58 -9.66 13.33
CA THR A 16 -1.69 -8.79 12.98
C THR A 16 -2.48 -9.35 11.80
N ARG A 17 -3.80 -9.38 11.95
CA ARG A 17 -4.74 -9.86 10.93
C ARG A 17 -5.30 -8.69 10.14
N GLN A 18 -5.77 -8.96 8.93
CA GLN A 18 -6.38 -7.97 8.04
C GLN A 18 -7.65 -7.35 8.65
N ALA A 19 -8.34 -8.07 9.52
CA ALA A 19 -9.48 -7.53 10.27
C ALA A 19 -9.06 -6.43 11.24
N ASP A 20 -7.86 -6.54 11.83
CA ASP A 20 -7.33 -5.58 12.81
C ASP A 20 -7.08 -4.20 12.18
N TRP A 21 -6.83 -4.17 10.87
CA TRP A 21 -6.59 -2.94 10.11
C TRP A 21 -7.85 -2.10 9.91
N LYS A 22 -9.01 -2.69 10.16
CA LYS A 22 -10.31 -2.04 10.07
C LYS A 22 -10.85 -1.67 11.45
N ASP A 23 -10.16 -2.09 12.53
CA ASP A 23 -10.53 -1.76 13.89
C ASP A 23 -9.88 -0.46 14.32
N VAL A 24 -10.69 0.59 14.47
CA VAL A 24 -10.24 1.93 14.88
C VAL A 24 -9.55 1.92 16.24
N LYS A 25 -9.96 1.06 17.17
CA LYS A 25 -9.30 0.99 18.50
C LYS A 25 -7.88 0.47 18.34
N LYS A 26 -7.75 -0.64 17.62
CA LYS A 26 -6.46 -1.27 17.33
C LYS A 26 -5.54 -0.35 16.52
N ILE A 27 -6.08 0.42 15.57
CA ILE A 27 -5.28 1.39 14.81
C ILE A 27 -4.64 2.47 15.71
N ASN A 28 -5.35 2.88 16.76
CA ASN A 28 -4.88 3.93 17.67
C ASN A 28 -4.04 3.39 18.85
N GLU A 29 -3.90 2.07 18.98
CA GLU A 29 -3.07 1.46 20.02
C GLU A 29 -1.59 1.64 19.68
N GLU A 30 -0.81 2.12 20.65
CA GLU A 30 0.63 2.16 20.54
C GLU A 30 1.13 0.72 20.31
N ASN A 31 1.92 0.51 19.27
CA ASN A 31 2.52 -0.78 18.91
C ASN A 31 1.57 -1.86 18.32
N ALA A 32 0.34 -1.51 17.93
CA ALA A 32 -0.65 -2.49 17.41
C ALA A 32 -0.21 -3.30 16.18
N PHE A 33 0.72 -2.76 15.39
CA PHE A 33 1.24 -3.38 14.15
C PHE A 33 2.73 -3.71 14.23
N GLN A 34 3.26 -3.94 15.43
CA GLN A 34 4.67 -4.33 15.58
C GLN A 34 4.97 -5.68 14.94
N ILE A 35 6.15 -5.75 14.35
CA ILE A 35 6.76 -7.03 13.97
C ILE A 35 7.12 -7.75 15.27
N THR A 36 6.52 -8.92 15.46
CA THR A 36 6.54 -9.69 16.72
C THR A 36 7.35 -10.98 16.60
N ARG A 37 7.80 -11.31 15.40
CA ARG A 37 8.58 -12.51 15.08
C ARG A 37 9.81 -12.15 14.25
N THR A 38 10.93 -12.85 14.50
CA THR A 38 12.13 -12.77 13.67
C THR A 38 12.03 -13.70 12.46
N ALA A 39 12.81 -13.45 11.41
CA ALA A 39 13.01 -14.32 10.27
C ALA A 39 13.46 -15.71 10.73
N GLU A 40 14.38 -15.80 11.70
CA GLU A 40 14.81 -17.08 12.28
C GLU A 40 13.65 -17.88 12.88
N LYS A 41 12.82 -17.23 13.71
CA LYS A 41 11.61 -17.86 14.29
C LYS A 41 10.60 -18.25 13.21
N THR A 42 10.54 -17.51 12.12
CA THR A 42 9.65 -17.81 10.98
C THR A 42 10.14 -19.03 10.21
N VAL A 43 11.45 -19.14 9.98
CA VAL A 43 12.09 -20.33 9.37
C VAL A 43 11.98 -21.54 10.28
N GLN A 44 12.10 -21.37 11.60
CA GLN A 44 11.90 -22.45 12.55
C GLN A 44 10.45 -22.96 12.50
N LEU A 45 9.48 -22.05 12.53
CA LEU A 45 8.06 -22.41 12.39
C LEU A 45 7.81 -23.16 11.07
N TYR A 46 8.41 -22.74 9.97
CA TYR A 46 8.33 -23.45 8.69
C TYR A 46 8.76 -24.92 8.83
N LYS A 47 9.92 -25.15 9.44
CA LYS A 47 10.49 -26.50 9.64
C LYS A 47 9.64 -27.38 10.56
N GLU A 48 8.98 -26.78 11.55
CA GLU A 48 8.07 -27.49 12.47
C GLU A 48 6.75 -27.89 11.79
N MET A 49 6.39 -27.21 10.70
CA MET A 49 5.09 -27.33 10.04
C MET A 49 5.11 -28.09 8.71
N ILE A 50 6.28 -28.27 8.12
CA ILE A 50 6.44 -28.90 6.82
C ILE A 50 6.24 -30.42 6.92
N GLU A 51 5.36 -30.98 6.10
CA GLU A 51 5.26 -32.44 5.96
C GLU A 51 6.37 -32.98 5.04
N GLU A 52 6.53 -34.31 4.96
CA GLU A 52 7.56 -34.99 4.15
C GLU A 52 7.62 -34.55 2.68
N LYS A 53 6.51 -33.98 2.15
CA LYS A 53 6.40 -33.48 0.76
C LYS A 53 6.80 -32.02 0.58
N GLY A 54 7.28 -31.35 1.62
CA GLY A 54 7.72 -29.96 1.51
C GLY A 54 6.57 -28.94 1.53
N GLN A 55 5.38 -29.33 2.03
CA GLN A 55 4.19 -28.47 2.03
C GLN A 55 3.62 -28.33 3.44
N ILE A 56 3.07 -27.14 3.74
CA ILE A 56 2.30 -26.88 4.95
C ILE A 56 0.85 -27.30 4.68
N VAL A 57 0.31 -28.24 5.46
CA VAL A 57 -1.10 -28.63 5.37
C VAL A 57 -1.98 -27.58 6.03
N ARG A 58 -2.75 -26.87 5.20
CA ARG A 58 -3.62 -25.79 5.64
C ARG A 58 -4.97 -26.33 6.12
N LYS A 59 -5.42 -25.87 7.28
CA LYS A 59 -6.76 -26.16 7.82
C LYS A 59 -7.56 -24.87 7.95
N LYS A 60 -8.88 -24.97 7.94
CA LYS A 60 -9.72 -23.80 8.19
C LYS A 60 -9.44 -23.25 9.60
N ASN A 61 -9.22 -21.94 9.71
CA ASN A 61 -8.91 -21.23 10.96
C ASN A 61 -7.59 -21.65 11.63
N ASP A 62 -6.61 -22.08 10.85
CA ASP A 62 -5.29 -22.51 11.34
C ASP A 62 -4.30 -21.36 11.63
N TYR A 63 -4.75 -20.10 11.58
CA TYR A 63 -3.87 -18.93 11.74
C TYR A 63 -3.07 -18.95 13.04
N GLU A 64 -3.64 -19.43 14.15
CA GLU A 64 -2.91 -19.53 15.43
C GLU A 64 -1.73 -20.52 15.37
N VAL A 65 -1.80 -21.51 14.48
CA VAL A 65 -0.78 -22.53 14.30
C VAL A 65 0.21 -22.11 13.21
N CYS A 66 -0.31 -21.64 12.07
CA CYS A 66 0.50 -21.32 10.89
C CYS A 66 1.06 -19.89 10.94
N ALA A 67 0.43 -19.00 11.70
CA ALA A 67 0.75 -17.58 11.79
C ALA A 67 1.04 -16.94 10.42
N GLY A 68 0.14 -17.21 9.46
CA GLY A 68 0.18 -16.70 8.09
C GLY A 68 1.19 -17.38 7.16
N LEU A 69 1.98 -18.34 7.63
CA LEU A 69 2.98 -19.03 6.83
C LEU A 69 2.31 -20.01 5.85
N THR A 70 2.62 -19.86 4.57
CA THR A 70 2.02 -20.63 3.48
C THR A 70 3.04 -21.36 2.62
N THR A 71 4.28 -20.87 2.62
CA THR A 71 5.40 -21.35 1.82
C THR A 71 6.69 -21.16 2.59
N GLU A 72 7.78 -21.74 2.08
CA GLU A 72 9.13 -21.50 2.59
C GLU A 72 9.46 -20.00 2.60
N PRO A 73 9.95 -19.44 3.72
CA PRO A 73 10.47 -18.08 3.75
C PRO A 73 11.66 -17.95 2.80
N LEU A 74 11.56 -17.05 1.82
CA LEU A 74 12.65 -16.79 0.86
C LEU A 74 13.84 -16.04 1.46
N SER A 75 13.65 -15.39 2.61
CA SER A 75 14.64 -14.52 3.24
C SER A 75 14.86 -14.91 4.69
N THR A 76 16.11 -14.87 5.12
CA THR A 76 16.55 -15.00 6.52
C THR A 76 16.85 -13.64 7.18
N SER A 77 16.58 -12.54 6.49
CA SER A 77 16.88 -11.20 6.97
C SER A 77 15.82 -10.67 7.93
N ASP A 78 16.26 -10.24 9.11
CA ASP A 78 15.48 -9.51 10.13
C ASP A 78 15.38 -7.99 9.83
N HIS A 79 15.48 -7.59 8.58
CA HIS A 79 15.28 -6.19 8.22
C HIS A 79 13.80 -5.82 8.40
N HIS A 80 13.48 -5.37 9.61
CA HIS A 80 12.15 -4.97 10.07
C HIS A 80 11.79 -3.53 9.72
N TYR A 81 12.57 -2.88 8.86
CA TYR A 81 12.25 -1.56 8.38
C TYR A 81 11.43 -1.67 7.10
N ILE A 82 10.26 -1.02 7.07
CA ILE A 82 9.64 -0.70 5.79
C ILE A 82 10.65 0.20 5.08
N THR A 83 11.18 -0.24 3.95
CA THR A 83 12.13 0.59 3.21
C THR A 83 11.47 1.95 2.95
N LEU A 84 12.15 3.05 3.31
CA LEU A 84 11.62 4.40 3.12
C LEU A 84 11.11 4.63 1.69
N THR A 85 11.79 4.01 0.72
CA THR A 85 11.38 3.96 -0.69
C THR A 85 9.94 3.46 -0.88
N HIS A 86 9.59 2.29 -0.34
CA HIS A 86 8.23 1.75 -0.43
C HIS A 86 7.21 2.58 0.33
N GLN A 87 7.58 3.20 1.47
CA GLN A 87 6.68 4.14 2.17
C GLN A 87 6.32 5.32 1.28
N TYR A 88 7.29 5.91 0.59
CA TYR A 88 7.03 6.99 -0.36
C TYR A 88 6.14 6.53 -1.53
N ILE A 89 6.41 5.35 -2.11
CA ILE A 89 5.62 4.82 -3.23
C ILE A 89 4.16 4.56 -2.82
N ASN A 90 3.96 3.90 -1.68
CA ASN A 90 2.64 3.56 -1.15
C ASN A 90 1.88 4.82 -0.72
N GLY A 91 2.56 5.74 -0.03
CA GLY A 91 2.02 7.04 0.36
C GLY A 91 1.56 7.84 -0.85
N THR A 92 2.40 7.97 -1.89
CA THR A 92 2.03 8.66 -3.13
C THR A 92 0.80 8.02 -3.77
N THR A 93 0.74 6.68 -3.86
CA THR A 93 -0.40 5.95 -4.43
C THR A 93 -1.69 6.21 -3.62
N TRP A 94 -1.58 6.25 -2.30
CA TRP A 94 -2.71 6.54 -1.41
C TRP A 94 -3.22 7.97 -1.59
N PHE A 95 -2.33 8.98 -1.60
CA PHE A 95 -2.73 10.36 -1.84
C PHE A 95 -3.31 10.59 -3.23
N LEU A 96 -2.75 9.98 -4.27
CA LEU A 96 -3.34 10.04 -5.62
C LEU A 96 -4.77 9.51 -5.63
N ASN A 97 -5.04 8.41 -4.93
CA ASN A 97 -6.40 7.87 -4.80
C ASN A 97 -7.37 8.85 -4.12
N ILE A 98 -6.91 9.62 -3.14
CA ILE A 98 -7.68 10.71 -2.51
C ILE A 98 -7.92 11.83 -3.52
N PHE A 99 -6.90 12.24 -4.26
CA PHE A 99 -7.00 13.35 -5.19
C PHE A 99 -7.98 13.03 -6.31
N HIS A 100 -7.88 11.82 -6.89
CA HIS A 100 -8.80 11.37 -7.93
C HIS A 100 -10.25 11.38 -7.44
N ARG A 101 -10.49 10.95 -6.19
CA ARG A 101 -11.82 10.92 -5.58
C ARG A 101 -12.37 12.31 -5.28
N ILE A 102 -11.55 13.20 -4.73
CA ILE A 102 -11.91 14.60 -4.49
C ILE A 102 -12.27 15.28 -5.82
N THR A 103 -11.43 15.12 -6.84
CA THR A 103 -11.64 15.72 -8.17
C THR A 103 -12.85 15.12 -8.89
N ALA A 104 -13.14 13.82 -8.71
CA ALA A 104 -14.35 13.18 -9.21
C ALA A 104 -15.61 13.50 -8.38
N ASN A 105 -15.48 14.21 -7.26
CA ASN A 105 -16.54 14.41 -6.26
C ASN A 105 -17.13 13.09 -5.72
N LEU A 106 -16.28 12.08 -5.54
CA LEU A 106 -16.62 10.76 -5.01
C LEU A 106 -15.98 10.57 -3.63
N LEU A 107 -16.64 11.02 -2.58
CA LEU A 107 -16.13 10.94 -1.19
C LEU A 107 -16.33 9.56 -0.54
N VAL A 108 -16.19 8.50 -1.32
CA VAL A 108 -16.33 7.11 -0.89
C VAL A 108 -15.18 6.26 -1.41
N TRP A 109 -14.73 5.29 -0.61
CA TRP A 109 -13.60 4.45 -1.01
C TRP A 109 -13.99 3.37 -2.02
N ALA A 110 -15.09 2.67 -1.71
CA ALA A 110 -15.64 1.63 -2.56
C ALA A 110 -16.53 2.26 -3.65
N ILE A 111 -16.09 2.13 -4.91
CA ILE A 111 -16.81 2.66 -6.07
C ILE A 111 -17.44 1.49 -6.83
N ARG A 112 -18.75 1.55 -7.03
CA ARG A 112 -19.52 0.59 -7.81
C ARG A 112 -20.29 1.34 -8.91
N GLY A 113 -20.48 0.69 -10.05
CA GLY A 113 -21.21 1.26 -11.18
C GLY A 113 -20.32 1.99 -12.19
N GLU A 114 -20.73 1.90 -13.46
CA GLU A 114 -19.97 2.35 -14.62
C GLU A 114 -19.75 3.88 -14.64
N ASP A 115 -20.77 4.66 -14.31
CA ASP A 115 -20.68 6.14 -14.27
C ASP A 115 -19.62 6.63 -13.26
N SER A 116 -19.59 6.04 -12.06
CA SER A 116 -18.61 6.43 -11.05
C SER A 116 -17.18 6.02 -11.45
N GLN A 117 -17.02 4.89 -12.14
CA GLN A 117 -15.74 4.47 -12.70
C GLN A 117 -15.27 5.42 -13.82
N ALA A 118 -16.18 5.85 -14.69
CA ALA A 118 -15.88 6.83 -15.75
C ALA A 118 -15.44 8.18 -15.17
N LYS A 119 -16.14 8.70 -14.15
CA LYS A 119 -15.76 9.92 -13.43
C LYS A 119 -14.40 9.80 -12.78
N LEU A 120 -14.12 8.68 -12.12
CA LEU A 120 -12.81 8.43 -11.51
C LEU A 120 -11.69 8.36 -12.56
N LYS A 121 -11.93 7.73 -13.71
CA LYS A 121 -10.98 7.67 -14.81
C LYS A 121 -10.64 9.06 -15.37
N ALA A 122 -11.66 9.90 -15.57
CA ALA A 122 -11.47 11.28 -16.02
C ALA A 122 -10.67 12.11 -14.98
N ALA A 123 -10.99 11.95 -13.69
CA ALA A 123 -10.28 12.61 -12.61
C ALA A 123 -8.81 12.16 -12.50
N LYS A 124 -8.53 10.85 -12.66
CA LYS A 124 -7.16 10.32 -12.72
C LYS A 124 -6.35 10.98 -13.83
N TYR A 125 -6.90 11.07 -15.04
CA TYR A 125 -6.22 11.77 -16.14
C TYR A 125 -5.95 13.24 -15.81
N SER A 126 -6.95 13.97 -15.30
CA SER A 126 -6.82 15.39 -14.96
C SER A 126 -5.77 15.65 -13.87
N VAL A 127 -5.78 14.85 -12.81
CA VAL A 127 -4.82 14.99 -11.70
C VAL A 127 -3.40 14.67 -12.15
N LEU A 128 -3.20 13.55 -12.84
CA LEU A 128 -1.86 13.15 -13.31
C LEU A 128 -1.30 14.15 -14.32
N LYS A 129 -2.13 14.66 -15.23
CA LYS A 129 -1.75 15.71 -16.18
C LYS A 129 -1.33 16.99 -15.46
N HIS A 130 -2.12 17.46 -14.49
CA HIS A 130 -1.78 18.64 -13.68
C HIS A 130 -0.44 18.46 -12.96
N ILE A 131 -0.22 17.31 -12.34
CA ILE A 131 1.03 17.00 -11.64
C ILE A 131 2.20 17.04 -12.64
N GLU A 132 2.09 16.37 -13.78
CA GLU A 132 3.14 16.34 -14.80
C GLU A 132 3.49 17.74 -15.31
N GLU A 133 2.48 18.55 -15.66
CA GLU A 133 2.68 19.90 -16.20
C GLU A 133 3.32 20.86 -15.19
N ASN A 134 2.99 20.73 -13.90
CA ASN A 134 3.46 21.67 -12.88
C ASN A 134 4.75 21.22 -12.18
N THR A 135 5.10 19.94 -12.26
CA THR A 135 6.22 19.36 -11.50
C THR A 135 7.20 18.53 -12.33
N GLY A 136 6.81 18.08 -13.53
CA GLY A 136 7.52 17.09 -14.31
C GLY A 136 7.47 15.67 -13.72
N LEU A 137 6.72 15.43 -12.63
CA LEU A 137 6.54 14.10 -12.05
C LEU A 137 5.50 13.32 -12.87
N LYS A 138 5.75 12.03 -13.05
CA LYS A 138 4.92 11.09 -13.82
C LYS A 138 4.51 9.89 -12.94
N PRO A 139 3.85 10.11 -11.79
CA PRO A 139 3.46 9.00 -10.94
C PRO A 139 2.32 8.22 -11.60
N ASP A 140 2.18 6.93 -11.27
CA ASP A 140 1.08 6.08 -11.75
C ASP A 140 0.96 6.03 -13.30
N GLN A 141 2.06 6.30 -14.01
CA GLN A 141 2.17 6.02 -15.45
C GLN A 141 2.56 4.55 -15.64
N ARG A 142 2.25 3.98 -16.80
CA ARG A 142 2.77 2.65 -17.17
C ARG A 142 4.11 2.84 -17.84
N ASP A 143 5.14 2.17 -17.32
CA ASP A 143 6.40 2.12 -18.04
C ASP A 143 6.32 1.02 -19.10
N SER A 144 6.14 1.43 -20.35
CA SER A 144 6.04 0.54 -21.51
C SER A 144 7.28 -0.34 -21.71
N ALA A 145 8.41 -0.04 -21.06
CA ALA A 145 9.64 -0.82 -21.18
C ALA A 145 9.68 -2.07 -20.28
N SER A 146 8.87 -2.16 -19.23
CA SER A 146 9.08 -3.16 -18.17
C SER A 146 8.29 -4.47 -18.33
N GLY A 147 7.43 -4.61 -19.35
CA GLY A 147 6.63 -5.82 -19.60
C GLY A 147 5.61 -6.19 -18.51
N ASN A 148 5.72 -5.58 -17.32
CA ASN A 148 4.85 -5.77 -16.19
C ASN A 148 3.75 -4.71 -16.18
N THR A 149 2.56 -5.12 -15.73
CA THR A 149 1.32 -4.33 -15.79
C THR A 149 1.24 -3.23 -14.72
N ASP A 150 2.32 -3.03 -13.97
CA ASP A 150 2.34 -2.24 -12.75
C ASP A 150 2.68 -0.76 -12.97
N THR A 151 2.18 0.06 -12.05
CA THR A 151 2.31 1.51 -11.99
C THR A 151 3.76 1.93 -11.71
N SER A 152 4.32 2.86 -12.50
CA SER A 152 5.74 3.24 -12.48
C SER A 152 6.12 4.31 -11.45
N THR A 153 5.38 4.41 -10.34
CA THR A 153 5.77 5.31 -9.25
C THR A 153 7.06 4.80 -8.62
N THR A 154 8.19 5.40 -9.00
CA THR A 154 9.51 5.04 -8.44
C THR A 154 9.73 5.76 -7.11
N GLY A 155 10.71 5.29 -6.33
CA GLY A 155 11.10 5.94 -5.07
C GLY A 155 11.46 7.42 -5.21
N SER A 156 12.13 7.78 -6.30
CA SER A 156 12.51 9.17 -6.59
C SER A 156 11.27 10.05 -6.82
N GLN A 157 10.31 9.54 -7.60
CA GLN A 157 9.05 10.25 -7.82
C GLN A 157 8.25 10.39 -6.53
N GLY A 158 8.14 9.30 -5.76
CA GLY A 158 7.45 9.30 -4.48
C GLY A 158 8.04 10.29 -3.50
N ARG A 159 9.38 10.32 -3.35
CA ARG A 159 10.06 11.30 -2.48
C ARG A 159 9.78 12.74 -2.91
N ARG A 160 9.94 13.05 -4.19
CA ARG A 160 9.70 14.41 -4.73
C ARG A 160 8.25 14.84 -4.55
N PHE A 161 7.28 13.93 -4.66
CA PHE A 161 5.85 14.21 -4.44
C PHE A 161 5.57 14.87 -3.09
N PHE A 162 6.31 14.50 -2.03
CA PHE A 162 6.17 15.07 -0.69
C PHE A 162 7.11 16.23 -0.39
N MET A 163 8.10 16.53 -1.24
CA MET A 163 9.01 17.65 -0.98
C MET A 163 8.29 19.00 -1.06
N PHE A 164 8.66 19.95 -0.19
CA PHE A 164 8.01 21.26 -0.07
C PHE A 164 7.85 21.98 -1.43
N GLU A 165 8.89 21.96 -2.25
CA GLU A 165 8.95 22.57 -3.59
C GLU A 165 7.88 22.04 -4.57
N TYR A 166 7.45 20.79 -4.38
CA TYR A 166 6.52 20.08 -5.26
C TYR A 166 5.12 20.04 -4.67
N ARG A 167 5.03 19.92 -3.34
CA ARG A 167 3.79 19.69 -2.62
C ARG A 167 2.71 20.72 -2.93
N GLU A 168 3.03 22.01 -2.88
CA GLU A 168 2.06 23.07 -3.19
C GLU A 168 1.57 23.00 -4.65
N LYS A 169 2.45 22.63 -5.58
CA LYS A 169 2.11 22.46 -7.00
C LYS A 169 1.21 21.23 -7.21
N VAL A 170 1.53 20.14 -6.52
CA VAL A 170 0.77 18.89 -6.48
C VAL A 170 -0.64 19.13 -5.92
N LEU A 171 -0.76 19.83 -4.79
CA LEU A 171 -2.04 20.24 -4.19
C LEU A 171 -2.83 21.21 -5.07
N GLY A 172 -2.18 21.83 -6.06
CA GLY A 172 -2.78 22.68 -7.08
C GLY A 172 -3.99 22.06 -7.76
N CYS A 173 -4.01 20.73 -7.96
CA CYS A 173 -5.09 20.01 -8.62
C CYS A 173 -6.39 19.89 -7.80
N LEU A 174 -6.35 20.24 -6.50
CA LEU A 174 -7.49 20.06 -5.59
C LEU A 174 -8.34 21.34 -5.48
N PRO A 175 -9.66 21.22 -5.24
CA PRO A 175 -10.49 22.34 -4.83
C PRO A 175 -9.99 22.98 -3.53
N LYS A 176 -10.05 24.32 -3.46
CA LYS A 176 -9.53 25.11 -2.31
C LYS A 176 -9.98 24.57 -0.94
N LYS A 177 -11.26 24.18 -0.83
CA LYS A 177 -11.85 23.65 0.42
C LYS A 177 -11.17 22.39 0.98
N TYR A 178 -10.40 21.65 0.17
CA TYR A 178 -9.71 20.43 0.62
C TYR A 178 -8.19 20.60 0.70
N LYS A 179 -7.62 21.71 0.21
CA LYS A 179 -6.16 21.86 0.14
C LYS A 179 -5.52 21.82 1.52
N ASP A 180 -6.09 22.54 2.49
CA ASP A 180 -5.48 22.67 3.82
C ASP A 180 -5.48 21.35 4.58
N VAL A 181 -6.60 20.61 4.56
CA VAL A 181 -6.69 19.29 5.22
C VAL A 181 -5.77 18.26 4.57
N VAL A 182 -5.68 18.24 3.24
CA VAL A 182 -4.79 17.31 2.55
C VAL A 182 -3.32 17.70 2.75
N ASN A 183 -2.98 18.99 2.77
CA ASN A 183 -1.64 19.47 3.06
C ASN A 183 -1.20 19.07 4.47
N TRP A 184 -2.11 19.19 5.45
CA TRP A 184 -1.87 18.74 6.82
C TRP A 184 -1.59 17.22 6.87
N LEU A 185 -2.41 16.40 6.20
CA LEU A 185 -2.20 14.95 6.11
C LEU A 185 -0.87 14.57 5.44
N MET A 186 -0.39 15.35 4.47
CA MET A 186 0.91 15.10 3.82
C MET A 186 2.12 15.48 4.70
N LYS A 187 1.90 16.14 5.86
CA LYS A 187 2.95 16.54 6.81
C LYS A 187 3.10 15.57 7.98
N THR A 188 2.04 14.84 8.31
CA THR A 188 1.98 13.82 9.36
C THR A 188 2.52 12.49 8.88
#